data_AF-A0A445DRN7-F1
#
_entry.id   AF-A0A445DRN7-F1
#
_cell.length_a   1.000
_cell.length_b   1.000
_cell.length_c   1.000
_cell.angle_alpha   90.00
_cell.angle_beta   90.00
_cell.angle_gamma   90.00
#
_symmetry.space_group_name_H-M   'P 1'
#
loop_
_entity.id
_entity.type
_entity.pdbx_description
1 polymer ?
#
loop_
_entity_poly.entity_id
_entity_poly.type
_entity_poly.pdbx_seq_one_letter_code
_entity_poly.pdbx_strand_id
1 'polypeptide(L)'
;MQPLRSAIASTFYRDLGIEDDDIFVSDGAKCDISRLQIVFGSKIKMAVQDPSYPAYVDSSVIMGQTGYYQKDVEKFANIEYMRCNPENGFFPDLSSISRPDIIFFCSPNNPTGAAATREQLTQLVKFAKDNGSIIIFDSAYAMYISGDNPRSIFEIPGAKEVALEVSSFSKYAGFTGVRLGWTVIPKQLLFSDGFPVAKDFNRIVCTCFNGASNISQAGGLACLSPDGLKAMQDVIGFYKENTNIIVETFDSLGFKVYGGKDAPYVWVHFPGRNSWDVFAEILEKTHVVTTPGSGFGPGGEGFVRVSAFGHRENVLEACRRFKELYK
;
A
#
# COMPACT_ATOMS: atom_id res chain seq x y z
N MET A 1 -2.65 0.62 25.64
CA MET A 1 -3.34 1.06 24.41
C MET A 1 -3.46 2.58 24.29
N GLN A 2 -4.02 3.32 25.26
CA GLN A 2 -4.19 4.78 25.12
C GLN A 2 -2.90 5.55 24.79
N PRO A 3 -1.74 5.31 25.45
CA PRO A 3 -0.50 6.04 25.13
C PRO A 3 -0.01 5.86 23.69
N LEU A 4 -0.20 4.67 23.11
CA LEU A 4 0.23 4.38 21.74
C LEU A 4 -0.65 5.08 20.71
N ARG A 5 -1.97 5.15 20.93
CA ARG A 5 -2.89 5.89 20.06
C ARG A 5 -2.52 7.38 20.02
N SER A 6 -2.31 7.99 21.19
CA SER A 6 -1.88 9.40 21.29
C SER A 6 -0.54 9.66 20.59
N ALA A 7 0.41 8.72 20.73
CA ALA A 7 1.70 8.82 20.05
C ALA A 7 1.56 8.72 18.52
N ILE A 8 0.72 7.83 18.01
CA ILE A 8 0.44 7.71 16.56
C ILE A 8 -0.22 9.00 16.04
N ALA A 9 -1.27 9.50 16.73
CA ALA A 9 -1.98 10.73 16.36
C ALA A 9 -1.01 11.93 16.24
N SER A 10 -0.23 12.17 17.29
CA SER A 10 0.67 13.33 17.36
C SER A 10 1.92 13.23 16.48
N THR A 11 2.30 12.01 16.06
CA THR A 11 3.47 11.78 15.20
C THR A 11 3.13 11.82 13.72
N PHE A 12 2.05 11.13 13.31
CA PHE A 12 1.73 10.96 11.89
C PHE A 12 0.58 11.85 11.40
N TYR A 13 -0.27 12.33 12.32
CA TYR A 13 -1.50 13.05 11.97
C TYR A 13 -1.61 14.41 12.67
N ARG A 14 -0.45 14.98 13.04
CA ARG A 14 -0.37 16.30 13.67
C ARG A 14 -1.04 17.35 12.78
N ASP A 15 -1.87 18.18 13.37
CA ASP A 15 -2.61 19.27 12.70
C ASP A 15 -3.61 18.81 11.62
N LEU A 16 -3.90 17.50 11.51
CA LEU A 16 -4.91 16.96 10.58
C LEU A 16 -6.30 16.76 11.24
N GLY A 17 -6.39 17.02 12.54
CA GLY A 17 -7.61 16.85 13.34
C GLY A 17 -8.08 15.40 13.38
N ILE A 18 -7.13 14.49 13.56
CA ILE A 18 -7.33 13.08 13.94
C ILE A 18 -7.09 12.98 15.45
N GLU A 19 -8.05 12.40 16.15
CA GLU A 19 -8.01 12.24 17.61
C GLU A 19 -7.63 10.80 17.99
N ASP A 20 -7.22 10.60 19.23
CA ASP A 20 -6.75 9.30 19.72
C ASP A 20 -7.80 8.18 19.54
N ASP A 21 -9.09 8.51 19.66
CA ASP A 21 -10.23 7.60 19.50
C ASP A 21 -10.63 7.33 18.05
N ASP A 22 -10.06 8.05 17.07
CA ASP A 22 -10.17 7.69 15.66
C ASP A 22 -9.19 6.56 15.28
N ILE A 23 -8.23 6.22 16.15
CA ILE A 23 -7.13 5.28 15.87
C ILE A 23 -7.39 3.91 16.51
N PHE A 24 -7.31 2.87 15.67
CA PHE A 24 -7.42 1.47 16.06
C PHE A 24 -6.08 0.77 15.86
N VAL A 25 -5.41 0.37 16.96
CA VAL A 25 -4.14 -0.36 16.89
C VAL A 25 -4.40 -1.82 16.54
N SER A 26 -3.61 -2.36 15.60
CA SER A 26 -3.73 -3.72 15.10
C SER A 26 -2.42 -4.49 15.11
N ASP A 27 -2.52 -5.79 14.85
CA ASP A 27 -1.42 -6.70 14.55
C ASP A 27 -0.92 -6.59 13.09
N GLY A 28 -1.32 -5.52 12.37
CA GLY A 28 -0.77 -5.11 11.09
C GLY A 28 -1.82 -4.90 10.00
N ALA A 29 -1.47 -4.07 9.01
CA ALA A 29 -2.34 -3.65 7.91
C ALA A 29 -3.06 -4.80 7.18
N LYS A 30 -2.38 -5.93 6.91
CA LYS A 30 -3.02 -7.08 6.24
C LYS A 30 -4.21 -7.64 7.03
N CYS A 31 -4.10 -7.68 8.36
CA CYS A 31 -5.21 -8.12 9.20
C CYS A 31 -6.36 -7.12 9.17
N ASP A 32 -6.05 -5.82 9.21
CA ASP A 32 -7.07 -4.77 9.18
C ASP A 32 -7.78 -4.68 7.84
N ILE A 33 -7.10 -4.90 6.71
CA ILE A 33 -7.74 -5.02 5.40
C ILE A 33 -8.85 -6.08 5.45
N SER A 34 -8.58 -7.26 6.00
CA SER A 34 -9.61 -8.29 6.17
C SER A 34 -10.71 -7.90 7.15
N ARG A 35 -10.38 -7.27 8.30
CA ARG A 35 -11.40 -6.82 9.27
C ARG A 35 -12.32 -5.74 8.68
N LEU A 36 -11.77 -4.81 7.91
CA LEU A 36 -12.53 -3.79 7.18
C LEU A 36 -13.46 -4.43 6.16
N GLN A 37 -12.99 -5.45 5.43
CA GLN A 37 -13.84 -6.18 4.50
C GLN A 37 -15.01 -6.90 5.20
N ILE A 38 -14.82 -7.36 6.45
CA ILE A 38 -15.91 -7.89 7.27
C ILE A 38 -16.92 -6.79 7.64
N VAL A 39 -16.47 -5.56 7.95
CA VAL A 39 -17.36 -4.42 8.20
C VAL A 39 -18.23 -4.13 6.98
N PHE A 40 -17.63 -4.06 5.78
CA PHE A 40 -18.37 -3.72 4.57
C PHE A 40 -19.25 -4.86 4.04
N GLY A 41 -18.95 -6.11 4.42
CA GLY A 41 -19.74 -7.28 4.05
C GLY A 41 -19.66 -7.60 2.56
N SER A 42 -20.62 -8.38 2.06
CA SER A 42 -20.57 -8.97 0.71
C SER A 42 -21.24 -8.13 -0.39
N LYS A 43 -22.03 -7.11 -0.03
CA LYS A 43 -22.90 -6.38 -0.96
C LYS A 43 -22.34 -5.00 -1.33
N ILE A 44 -21.09 -4.97 -1.77
CA ILE A 44 -20.43 -3.75 -2.24
C ILE A 44 -19.74 -3.99 -3.57
N LYS A 45 -19.59 -2.94 -4.37
CA LYS A 45 -18.66 -2.90 -5.50
C LYS A 45 -17.39 -2.19 -5.07
N MET A 46 -16.22 -2.77 -5.36
CA MET A 46 -14.95 -2.13 -5.04
C MET A 46 -14.13 -1.78 -6.28
N ALA A 47 -13.27 -0.78 -6.11
CA ALA A 47 -12.21 -0.41 -7.04
C ALA A 47 -10.83 -0.63 -6.43
N VAL A 48 -9.88 -1.04 -7.27
CA VAL A 48 -8.44 -1.18 -6.92
C VAL A 48 -7.58 -0.56 -8.00
N GLN A 49 -6.40 -0.04 -7.64
CA GLN A 49 -5.38 0.26 -8.64
C GLN A 49 -4.96 -1.03 -9.36
N ASP A 50 -4.69 -0.94 -10.66
CA ASP A 50 -4.24 -2.04 -11.50
C ASP A 50 -2.91 -1.65 -12.17
N PRO A 51 -1.75 -2.06 -11.60
CA PRO A 51 -1.57 -3.08 -10.56
C PRO A 51 -1.65 -2.58 -9.10
N SER A 52 -1.89 -3.49 -8.15
CA SER A 52 -1.83 -3.23 -6.71
C SER A 52 -1.57 -4.48 -5.86
N TYR A 53 -1.36 -4.29 -4.55
CA TYR A 53 -1.14 -5.39 -3.61
C TYR A 53 -2.34 -6.38 -3.61
N PRO A 54 -2.12 -7.68 -3.85
CA PRO A 54 -3.20 -8.63 -4.12
C PRO A 54 -4.19 -8.83 -2.96
N ALA A 55 -3.82 -8.50 -1.71
CA ALA A 55 -4.71 -8.72 -0.57
C ALA A 55 -6.03 -7.92 -0.67
N TYR A 56 -6.05 -6.78 -1.37
CA TYR A 56 -7.29 -6.03 -1.57
C TYR A 56 -8.29 -6.85 -2.40
N VAL A 57 -7.84 -7.41 -3.53
CA VAL A 57 -8.65 -8.28 -4.40
C VAL A 57 -8.99 -9.60 -3.70
N ASP A 58 -8.01 -10.28 -3.13
CA ASP A 58 -8.22 -11.61 -2.53
C ASP A 58 -9.20 -11.54 -1.36
N SER A 59 -9.11 -10.51 -0.51
CA SER A 59 -10.06 -10.33 0.60
C SER A 59 -11.48 -10.03 0.12
N SER A 60 -11.62 -9.34 -1.03
CA SER A 60 -12.91 -9.10 -1.67
C SER A 60 -13.57 -10.38 -2.17
N VAL A 61 -12.78 -11.22 -2.84
CA VAL A 61 -13.22 -12.54 -3.33
C VAL A 61 -13.69 -13.39 -2.15
N ILE A 62 -12.90 -13.45 -1.07
CA ILE A 62 -13.23 -14.22 0.14
C ILE A 62 -14.54 -13.72 0.79
N MET A 63 -14.77 -12.41 0.82
CA MET A 63 -16.00 -11.83 1.35
C MET A 63 -17.22 -11.98 0.43
N GLY A 64 -17.07 -12.55 -0.77
CA GLY A 64 -18.16 -12.75 -1.71
C GLY A 64 -18.63 -11.48 -2.41
N GLN A 65 -17.74 -10.49 -2.56
CA GLN A 65 -18.03 -9.21 -3.24
C GLN A 65 -17.83 -9.30 -4.76
N THR A 66 -17.25 -10.40 -5.24
CA THR A 66 -16.86 -10.58 -6.64
C THR A 66 -17.69 -11.67 -7.31
N GLY A 67 -17.72 -11.66 -8.64
CA GLY A 67 -18.06 -12.87 -9.41
C GLY A 67 -16.84 -13.76 -9.62
N TYR A 68 -16.96 -14.71 -10.54
CA TYR A 68 -15.87 -15.63 -10.90
C TYR A 68 -14.69 -14.93 -11.58
N TYR A 69 -13.53 -15.58 -11.52
CA TYR A 69 -12.35 -15.19 -12.28
C TYR A 69 -12.60 -15.36 -13.79
N GLN A 70 -12.26 -14.33 -14.56
CA GLN A 70 -12.39 -14.29 -16.02
C GLN A 70 -11.00 -14.37 -16.63
N LYS A 71 -10.67 -15.53 -17.19
CA LYS A 71 -9.33 -15.81 -17.73
C LYS A 71 -8.94 -14.88 -18.87
N ASP A 72 -9.86 -14.57 -19.79
CA ASP A 72 -9.55 -13.78 -21.00
C ASP A 72 -9.07 -12.35 -20.69
N VAL A 73 -9.45 -11.81 -19.53
CA VAL A 73 -9.05 -10.46 -19.07
C VAL A 73 -8.20 -10.51 -17.81
N GLU A 74 -7.94 -11.70 -17.27
CA GLU A 74 -7.22 -11.96 -16.02
C GLU A 74 -7.73 -11.10 -14.84
N LYS A 75 -9.06 -11.03 -14.66
CA LYS A 75 -9.76 -10.23 -13.64
C LYS A 75 -10.87 -11.00 -12.96
N PHE A 76 -11.15 -10.69 -11.70
CA PHE A 76 -12.42 -11.10 -11.08
C PHE A 76 -13.57 -10.19 -11.53
N ALA A 77 -14.72 -10.78 -11.85
CA ALA A 77 -15.91 -10.01 -12.18
C ALA A 77 -16.37 -9.16 -10.98
N ASN A 78 -17.04 -8.03 -11.25
CA ASN A 78 -17.54 -7.09 -10.25
C ASN A 78 -16.48 -6.30 -9.43
N ILE A 79 -15.21 -6.32 -9.86
CA ILE A 79 -14.19 -5.39 -9.39
C ILE A 79 -13.90 -4.36 -10.48
N GLU A 80 -13.79 -3.09 -10.08
CA GLU A 80 -13.34 -2.00 -10.93
C GLU A 80 -11.80 -1.90 -10.85
N TYR A 81 -11.10 -2.37 -11.88
CA TYR A 81 -9.64 -2.31 -11.96
C TYR A 81 -9.19 -1.00 -12.61
N MET A 82 -8.74 -0.05 -11.79
CA MET A 82 -8.32 1.28 -12.20
C MET A 82 -6.91 1.24 -12.79
N ARG A 83 -6.80 1.31 -14.11
CA ARG A 83 -5.52 1.15 -14.82
C ARG A 83 -4.49 2.22 -14.41
N CYS A 84 -3.34 1.77 -13.94
CA CYS A 84 -2.17 2.59 -13.60
C CYS A 84 -0.97 2.12 -14.43
N ASN A 85 -0.46 2.96 -15.31
CA ASN A 85 0.62 2.62 -16.24
C ASN A 85 1.62 3.78 -16.41
N PRO A 86 2.75 3.57 -17.08
CA PRO A 86 3.71 4.65 -17.32
C PRO A 86 3.11 5.87 -18.03
N GLU A 87 2.16 5.64 -18.95
CA GLU A 87 1.58 6.69 -19.79
C GLU A 87 0.70 7.68 -19.00
N ASN A 88 0.04 7.21 -17.94
CA ASN A 88 -0.77 8.03 -17.03
C ASN A 88 -0.06 8.39 -15.71
N GLY A 89 1.25 8.13 -15.63
CA GLY A 89 2.03 8.38 -14.42
C GLY A 89 1.57 7.55 -13.22
N PHE A 90 1.04 6.35 -13.47
CA PHE A 90 0.51 5.42 -12.48
C PHE A 90 -0.64 5.95 -11.62
N PHE A 91 -1.40 6.93 -12.14
CA PHE A 91 -2.63 7.42 -11.55
C PHE A 91 -3.78 7.22 -12.53
N PRO A 92 -4.92 6.65 -12.11
CA PRO A 92 -5.98 6.31 -13.05
C PRO A 92 -6.71 7.55 -13.57
N ASP A 93 -7.19 7.47 -14.81
CA ASP A 93 -8.17 8.43 -15.31
C ASP A 93 -9.53 8.16 -14.65
N LEU A 94 -9.81 8.91 -13.58
CA LEU A 94 -11.03 8.78 -12.77
C LEU A 94 -12.32 8.99 -13.57
N SER A 95 -12.28 9.68 -14.72
CA SER A 95 -13.47 9.91 -15.55
C SER A 95 -13.99 8.64 -16.23
N SER A 96 -13.12 7.64 -16.38
CA SER A 96 -13.44 6.35 -17.00
C SER A 96 -13.90 5.28 -16.00
N ILE A 97 -13.81 5.59 -14.70
CA ILE A 97 -14.04 4.62 -13.62
C ILE A 97 -15.52 4.63 -13.25
N SER A 98 -16.15 3.46 -13.33
CA SER A 98 -17.55 3.33 -12.89
C SER A 98 -17.64 3.41 -11.36
N ARG A 99 -18.74 4.00 -10.84
CA ARG A 99 -18.95 4.24 -9.39
C ARG A 99 -18.67 2.98 -8.56
N PRO A 100 -17.65 2.99 -7.68
CA PRO A 100 -17.48 1.99 -6.65
C PRO A 100 -18.09 2.45 -5.32
N ASP A 101 -18.42 1.51 -4.43
CA ASP A 101 -18.75 1.83 -3.04
C ASP A 101 -17.46 1.99 -2.22
N ILE A 102 -16.44 1.15 -2.48
CA ILE A 102 -15.14 1.18 -1.81
C ILE A 102 -14.00 1.37 -2.82
N ILE A 103 -13.03 2.23 -2.51
CA ILE A 103 -11.82 2.43 -3.32
C ILE A 103 -10.60 2.06 -2.47
N PHE A 104 -9.93 0.95 -2.78
CA PHE A 104 -8.60 0.69 -2.23
C PHE A 104 -7.57 1.49 -3.02
N PHE A 105 -6.85 2.37 -2.34
CA PHE A 105 -5.82 3.20 -2.94
C PHE A 105 -4.56 3.19 -2.08
N CYS A 106 -3.46 2.69 -2.63
CA CYS A 106 -2.17 2.61 -1.96
C CYS A 106 -1.23 3.70 -2.49
N SER A 107 -0.63 4.47 -1.57
CA SER A 107 0.36 5.49 -1.91
C SER A 107 1.37 5.64 -0.77
N PRO A 108 2.68 5.39 -1.02
CA PRO A 108 3.27 4.87 -2.26
C PRO A 108 2.74 3.49 -2.65
N ASN A 109 2.34 3.32 -3.91
CA ASN A 109 1.72 2.11 -4.42
C ASN A 109 2.70 0.93 -4.46
N ASN A 110 2.29 -0.22 -3.93
CA ASN A 110 2.92 -1.50 -4.21
C ASN A 110 2.14 -2.20 -5.34
N PRO A 111 2.72 -2.46 -6.52
CA PRO A 111 4.16 -2.62 -6.77
C PRO A 111 4.88 -1.46 -7.46
N THR A 112 4.18 -0.44 -7.97
CA THR A 112 4.76 0.54 -8.92
C THR A 112 5.76 1.50 -8.29
N GLY A 113 5.67 1.70 -6.97
CA GLY A 113 6.44 2.68 -6.20
C GLY A 113 5.94 4.12 -6.39
N ALA A 114 4.85 4.34 -7.11
CA ALA A 114 4.30 5.67 -7.36
C ALA A 114 3.63 6.24 -6.11
N ALA A 115 4.04 7.45 -5.71
CA ALA A 115 3.37 8.23 -4.68
C ALA A 115 2.47 9.28 -5.35
N ALA A 116 1.18 9.26 -5.02
CA ALA A 116 0.22 10.20 -5.58
C ALA A 116 0.51 11.63 -5.11
N THR A 117 0.41 12.60 -6.02
CA THR A 117 0.59 14.02 -5.71
C THR A 117 -0.60 14.56 -4.92
N ARG A 118 -0.44 15.77 -4.34
CA ARG A 118 -1.54 16.46 -3.66
C ARG A 118 -2.73 16.70 -4.60
N GLU A 119 -2.48 17.06 -5.85
CA GLU A 119 -3.50 17.31 -6.86
C GLU A 119 -4.24 16.01 -7.21
N GLN A 120 -3.52 14.91 -7.39
CA GLN A 120 -4.09 13.59 -7.63
C GLN A 120 -4.95 13.11 -6.46
N LEU A 121 -4.48 13.24 -5.23
CA LEU A 121 -5.27 12.90 -4.04
C LEU A 121 -6.48 13.82 -3.85
N THR A 122 -6.37 15.09 -4.23
CA THR A 122 -7.51 16.03 -4.26
C THR A 122 -8.57 15.57 -5.26
N GLN A 123 -8.16 15.13 -6.46
CA GLN A 123 -9.06 14.55 -7.45
C GLN A 123 -9.73 13.27 -6.94
N LEU A 124 -8.97 12.39 -6.27
CA LEU A 124 -9.48 11.15 -5.68
C LEU A 124 -10.52 11.41 -4.58
N VAL A 125 -10.23 12.33 -3.65
CA VAL A 125 -11.18 12.73 -2.60
C VAL A 125 -12.43 13.35 -3.19
N LYS A 126 -12.29 14.21 -4.22
CA LYS A 126 -13.44 14.77 -4.93
C LYS A 126 -14.28 13.67 -5.59
N PHE A 127 -13.65 12.74 -6.31
CA PHE A 127 -14.32 11.63 -6.97
C PHE A 127 -15.09 10.76 -5.97
N ALA A 128 -14.48 10.43 -4.82
CA ALA A 128 -15.15 9.67 -3.77
C ALA A 128 -16.36 10.44 -3.18
N LYS A 129 -16.23 11.76 -2.97
CA LYS A 129 -17.35 12.61 -2.53
C LYS A 129 -18.50 12.63 -3.51
N ASP A 130 -18.21 12.87 -4.80
CA ASP A 130 -19.22 12.94 -5.85
C ASP A 130 -19.98 11.59 -5.98
N ASN A 131 -19.30 10.47 -5.73
CA ASN A 131 -19.86 9.13 -5.83
C ASN A 131 -20.47 8.57 -4.54
N GLY A 132 -20.24 9.22 -3.39
CA GLY A 132 -20.55 8.65 -2.08
C GLY A 132 -19.79 7.34 -1.82
N SER A 133 -18.51 7.29 -2.22
CA SER A 133 -17.60 6.15 -2.01
C SER A 133 -16.77 6.34 -0.74
N ILE A 134 -16.27 5.25 -0.18
CA ILE A 134 -15.27 5.26 0.89
C ILE A 134 -13.90 4.85 0.32
N ILE A 135 -12.87 5.65 0.56
CA ILE A 135 -11.48 5.36 0.24
C ILE A 135 -10.86 4.62 1.43
N ILE A 136 -10.27 3.46 1.17
CA ILE A 136 -9.35 2.78 2.07
C ILE A 136 -7.94 3.12 1.58
N PHE A 137 -7.32 4.09 2.24
CA PHE A 137 -6.00 4.58 1.87
C PHE A 137 -4.92 3.76 2.58
N ASP A 138 -4.08 3.04 1.84
CA ASP A 138 -2.96 2.28 2.40
C ASP A 138 -1.68 3.12 2.34
N SER A 139 -1.25 3.60 3.51
CA SER A 139 -0.06 4.44 3.69
C SER A 139 1.15 3.66 4.20
N ALA A 140 1.19 2.32 4.06
CA ALA A 140 2.24 1.48 4.67
C ALA A 140 3.68 1.81 4.24
N TYR A 141 3.88 2.56 3.14
CA TYR A 141 5.18 2.99 2.64
C TYR A 141 5.41 4.50 2.76
N ALA A 142 4.53 5.28 3.39
CA ALA A 142 4.56 6.73 3.33
C ALA A 142 5.83 7.38 3.91
N MET A 143 6.51 6.73 4.88
CA MET A 143 7.81 7.23 5.36
C MET A 143 8.95 7.14 4.35
N TYR A 144 8.79 6.40 3.24
CA TYR A 144 9.78 6.34 2.16
C TYR A 144 9.67 7.50 1.17
N ILE A 145 8.59 8.29 1.21
CA ILE A 145 8.38 9.46 0.35
C ILE A 145 9.53 10.46 0.56
N SER A 146 10.24 10.77 -0.52
CA SER A 146 11.39 11.69 -0.52
C SER A 146 11.01 13.14 -0.76
N GLY A 147 9.90 13.38 -1.46
CA GLY A 147 9.42 14.72 -1.80
C GLY A 147 8.28 15.21 -0.90
N ASP A 148 7.57 16.23 -1.37
CA ASP A 148 6.49 16.91 -0.64
C ASP A 148 5.09 16.32 -0.92
N ASN A 149 5.03 15.13 -1.52
CA ASN A 149 3.76 14.44 -1.71
C ASN A 149 3.14 14.09 -0.35
N PRO A 150 1.79 14.17 -0.21
CA PRO A 150 1.14 13.83 1.04
C PRO A 150 1.45 12.41 1.50
N ARG A 151 1.73 12.27 2.80
CA ARG A 151 1.97 10.99 3.48
C ARG A 151 0.70 10.41 4.06
N SER A 152 -0.30 11.26 4.34
CA SER A 152 -1.64 10.86 4.75
C SER A 152 -2.70 11.42 3.81
N ILE A 153 -3.77 10.65 3.60
CA ILE A 153 -4.94 11.14 2.86
C ILE A 153 -5.62 12.30 3.59
N PHE A 154 -5.48 12.40 4.91
CA PHE A 154 -6.10 13.45 5.73
C PHE A 154 -5.44 14.82 5.59
N GLU A 155 -4.32 14.91 4.86
CA GLU A 155 -3.78 16.19 4.40
C GLU A 155 -4.64 16.86 3.33
N ILE A 156 -5.60 16.14 2.75
CA ILE A 156 -6.53 16.66 1.74
C ILE A 156 -7.82 17.12 2.43
N PRO A 157 -8.20 18.41 2.28
CA PRO A 157 -9.45 18.91 2.83
C PRO A 157 -10.66 18.09 2.38
N GLY A 158 -11.51 17.70 3.33
CA GLY A 158 -12.70 16.88 3.08
C GLY A 158 -12.44 15.38 3.03
N ALA A 159 -11.19 14.91 3.10
CA ALA A 159 -10.90 13.47 3.13
C ALA A 159 -11.57 12.75 4.31
N LYS A 160 -11.72 13.41 5.47
CA LYS A 160 -12.33 12.80 6.66
C LYS A 160 -13.80 12.36 6.47
N GLU A 161 -14.49 12.89 5.46
CA GLU A 161 -15.87 12.50 5.13
C GLU A 161 -15.95 11.26 4.25
N VAL A 162 -14.85 10.87 3.58
CA VAL A 162 -14.86 9.82 2.54
C VAL A 162 -13.68 8.86 2.64
N ALA A 163 -12.76 9.02 3.58
CA ALA A 163 -11.56 8.20 3.66
C ALA A 163 -11.31 7.67 5.07
N LEU A 164 -10.77 6.46 5.12
CA LEU A 164 -10.06 5.90 6.24
C LEU A 164 -8.64 5.54 5.79
N GLU A 165 -7.70 5.43 6.73
CA GLU A 165 -6.30 5.15 6.43
C GLU A 165 -5.80 3.91 7.18
N VAL A 166 -5.09 3.02 6.50
CA VAL A 166 -4.44 1.83 7.07
C VAL A 166 -2.94 1.96 6.92
N SER A 167 -2.19 1.62 7.97
CA SER A 167 -0.72 1.66 7.93
C SER A 167 -0.07 0.57 8.80
N SER A 168 1.26 0.48 8.75
CA SER A 168 2.01 -0.53 9.51
C SER A 168 3.43 -0.12 9.88
N PHE A 169 3.84 -0.47 11.09
CA PHE A 169 5.25 -0.41 11.52
C PHE A 169 6.15 -1.40 10.75
N SER A 170 5.59 -2.37 10.03
CA SER A 170 6.35 -3.42 9.35
C SER A 170 7.42 -2.87 8.41
N LYS A 171 7.10 -1.78 7.70
CA LYS A 171 7.97 -1.20 6.67
C LYS A 171 8.79 -0.02 7.19
N TYR A 172 8.40 0.55 8.32
CA TYR A 172 9.10 1.67 8.96
C TYR A 172 10.20 1.18 9.92
N ALA A 173 9.87 0.18 10.75
CA ALA A 173 10.72 -0.29 11.85
C ALA A 173 11.20 -1.74 11.69
N GLY A 174 10.90 -2.41 10.57
CA GLY A 174 11.21 -3.83 10.38
C GLY A 174 10.30 -4.78 11.17
N PHE A 175 9.12 -4.32 11.60
CA PHE A 175 8.16 -5.10 12.40
C PHE A 175 7.39 -6.18 11.62
N THR A 176 7.93 -6.67 10.49
CA THR A 176 7.28 -7.68 9.65
C THR A 176 6.93 -8.93 10.45
N GLY A 177 7.83 -9.40 11.33
CA GLY A 177 7.59 -10.52 12.26
C GLY A 177 7.04 -10.11 13.63
N VAL A 178 7.24 -8.86 14.07
CA VAL A 178 6.80 -8.35 15.39
C VAL A 178 5.30 -8.03 15.42
N ARG A 179 4.71 -7.73 14.26
CA ARG A 179 3.26 -7.53 14.07
C ARG A 179 2.70 -6.30 14.80
N LEU A 180 2.70 -5.16 14.11
CA LEU A 180 2.00 -3.96 14.58
C LEU A 180 1.59 -3.06 13.40
N GLY A 181 0.39 -2.50 13.49
CA GLY A 181 -0.14 -1.50 12.57
C GLY A 181 -1.26 -0.71 13.21
N TRP A 182 -1.93 0.10 12.39
CA TRP A 182 -3.10 0.83 12.83
C TRP A 182 -4.00 1.16 11.65
N THR A 183 -5.26 1.44 11.97
CA THR A 183 -6.26 2.00 11.08
C THR A 183 -6.82 3.28 11.70
N VAL A 184 -7.00 4.33 10.91
CA VAL A 184 -7.62 5.59 11.32
C VAL A 184 -8.97 5.71 10.63
N ILE A 185 -10.04 5.84 11.41
CA ILE A 185 -11.41 6.02 10.91
C ILE A 185 -12.00 7.30 11.50
N PRO A 186 -12.06 8.40 10.74
CA PRO A 186 -12.54 9.67 11.25
C PRO A 186 -14.02 9.64 11.63
N LYS A 187 -14.40 10.43 12.64
CA LYS A 187 -15.79 10.62 13.07
C LYS A 187 -16.75 11.10 11.96
N GLN A 188 -16.23 11.82 10.97
CA GLN A 188 -17.04 12.34 9.86
C GLN A 188 -17.33 11.29 8.78
N LEU A 189 -16.73 10.10 8.86
CA LEU A 189 -16.96 9.01 7.91
C LEU A 189 -18.23 8.24 8.32
N LEU A 190 -19.30 8.43 7.54
CA LEU A 190 -20.61 7.86 7.80
C LEU A 190 -21.03 6.94 6.65
N PHE A 191 -21.81 5.91 6.99
CA PHE A 191 -22.60 5.19 6.00
C PHE A 191 -23.75 6.04 5.47
N SER A 192 -24.45 5.54 4.44
CA SER A 192 -25.57 6.24 3.80
C SER A 192 -26.74 6.56 4.73
N ASP A 193 -26.90 5.82 5.82
CA ASP A 193 -27.93 6.03 6.85
C ASP A 193 -27.49 7.00 7.97
N GLY A 194 -26.26 7.55 7.87
CA GLY A 194 -25.66 8.43 8.86
C GLY A 194 -24.97 7.69 10.00
N PHE A 195 -24.89 6.35 9.98
CA PHE A 195 -24.20 5.60 11.03
C PHE A 195 -22.67 5.71 10.90
N PRO A 196 -21.92 6.00 11.97
CA PRO A 196 -20.47 6.15 11.88
C PRO A 196 -19.74 4.82 11.60
N VAL A 197 -18.93 4.79 10.55
CA VAL A 197 -18.17 3.59 10.14
C VAL A 197 -17.25 3.09 11.27
N ALA A 198 -16.67 4.01 12.03
CA ALA A 198 -15.80 3.70 13.17
C ALA A 198 -16.49 2.86 14.25
N LYS A 199 -17.83 3.00 14.42
CA LYS A 199 -18.58 2.22 15.41
C LYS A 199 -18.70 0.74 15.02
N ASP A 200 -18.95 0.45 13.75
CA ASP A 200 -18.99 -0.92 13.26
C ASP A 200 -17.59 -1.54 13.21
N PHE A 201 -16.56 -0.77 12.85
CA PHE A 201 -15.19 -1.26 12.96
C PHE A 201 -14.81 -1.56 14.41
N ASN A 202 -15.17 -0.71 15.38
CA ASN A 202 -14.99 -1.00 16.80
C ASN A 202 -15.72 -2.29 17.21
N ARG A 203 -16.96 -2.49 16.74
CA ARG A 203 -17.72 -3.72 17.01
C ARG A 203 -17.01 -4.95 16.45
N ILE A 204 -16.49 -4.90 15.22
CA ILE A 204 -15.70 -6.00 14.62
C ILE A 204 -14.42 -6.24 15.41
N VAL A 205 -13.67 -5.20 15.76
CA VAL A 205 -12.46 -5.31 16.58
C VAL A 205 -12.78 -6.00 17.90
N CYS A 206 -13.80 -5.58 18.65
CA CYS A 206 -14.18 -6.20 19.92
C CYS A 206 -14.73 -7.63 19.79
N THR A 207 -15.13 -8.08 18.60
CA THR A 207 -15.65 -9.44 18.38
C THR A 207 -14.58 -10.40 17.90
N CYS A 208 -13.74 -9.93 16.98
CA CYS A 208 -12.84 -10.76 16.18
C CYS A 208 -11.37 -10.55 16.57
N PHE A 209 -11.09 -9.71 17.58
CA PHE A 209 -9.75 -9.39 18.00
C PHE A 209 -9.67 -9.07 19.50
N ASN A 210 -8.59 -9.51 20.15
CA ASN A 210 -8.32 -9.23 21.57
C ASN A 210 -7.26 -8.14 21.76
N GLY A 211 -6.93 -7.40 20.69
CA GLY A 211 -5.89 -6.37 20.69
C GLY A 211 -4.51 -6.92 20.27
N ALA A 212 -3.66 -6.01 19.80
CA ALA A 212 -2.28 -6.33 19.43
C ALA A 212 -1.47 -6.75 20.67
N SER A 213 -0.45 -7.58 20.46
CA SER A 213 0.49 -7.99 21.51
C SER A 213 1.00 -6.78 22.30
N ASN A 214 0.96 -6.87 23.62
CA ASN A 214 1.45 -5.81 24.51
C ASN A 214 2.96 -5.54 24.33
N ILE A 215 3.75 -6.58 24.02
CA ILE A 215 5.18 -6.46 23.68
C ILE A 215 5.35 -5.66 22.38
N SER A 216 4.56 -5.99 21.36
CA SER A 216 4.59 -5.27 20.08
C SER A 216 4.18 -3.81 20.28
N GLN A 217 3.14 -3.54 21.07
CA GLN A 217 2.72 -2.18 21.42
C GLN A 217 3.80 -1.39 22.17
N ALA A 218 4.52 -2.01 23.10
CA ALA A 218 5.64 -1.37 23.81
C ALA A 218 6.77 -0.99 22.84
N GLY A 219 7.11 -1.89 21.91
CA GLY A 219 8.06 -1.59 20.83
C GLY A 219 7.58 -0.46 19.92
N GLY A 220 6.30 -0.47 19.53
CA GLY A 220 5.69 0.59 18.73
C GLY A 220 5.73 1.95 19.43
N LEU A 221 5.49 1.99 20.75
CA LEU A 221 5.60 3.23 21.52
C LEU A 221 7.04 3.75 21.55
N ALA A 222 8.02 2.85 21.72
CA ALA A 222 9.43 3.22 21.67
C ALA A 222 9.85 3.74 20.29
N CYS A 223 9.31 3.19 19.20
CA CYS A 223 9.54 3.68 17.83
C CYS A 223 9.11 5.15 17.65
N LEU A 224 8.12 5.64 18.40
CA LEU A 224 7.60 7.00 18.28
C LEU A 224 8.28 8.01 19.21
N SER A 225 9.31 7.59 19.95
CA SER A 225 10.23 8.49 20.65
C SER A 225 11.19 9.18 19.66
N PRO A 226 11.86 10.29 20.05
CA PRO A 226 12.88 10.91 19.20
C PRO A 226 13.96 9.93 18.72
N ASP A 227 14.49 9.09 19.62
CA ASP A 227 15.51 8.08 19.28
C ASP A 227 14.94 6.98 18.39
N GLY A 228 13.70 6.55 18.64
CA GLY A 228 12.99 5.57 17.81
C GLY A 228 12.74 6.06 16.38
N LEU A 229 12.32 7.33 16.24
CA LEU A 229 12.12 7.97 14.94
C LEU A 229 13.44 8.07 14.17
N LYS A 230 14.51 8.46 14.85
CA LYS A 230 15.85 8.52 14.27
C LYS A 230 16.31 7.13 13.79
N ALA A 231 16.15 6.10 14.61
CA ALA A 231 16.50 4.73 14.23
C ALA A 231 15.69 4.23 13.01
N MET A 232 14.38 4.52 12.96
CA MET A 232 13.56 4.19 11.78
C MET A 232 14.05 4.94 10.53
N GLN A 233 14.38 6.23 10.64
CA GLN A 233 14.90 7.01 9.52
C GLN A 233 16.23 6.46 9.01
N ASP A 234 17.13 6.03 9.89
CA ASP A 234 18.42 5.44 9.48
C ASP A 234 18.23 4.12 8.73
N VAL A 235 17.30 3.26 9.19
CA VAL A 235 16.93 2.02 8.51
C VAL A 235 16.26 2.29 7.15
N ILE A 236 15.35 3.25 7.09
CA ILE A 236 14.72 3.68 5.83
C ILE A 236 15.78 4.20 4.86
N GLY A 237 16.69 5.05 5.32
CA GLY A 237 17.81 5.58 4.52
C GLY A 237 18.69 4.47 3.94
N PHE A 238 19.02 3.46 4.75
CA PHE A 238 19.75 2.28 4.28
C PHE A 238 19.05 1.56 3.12
N TYR A 239 17.73 1.33 3.23
CA TYR A 239 16.98 0.68 2.16
C TYR A 239 16.74 1.58 0.94
N LYS A 240 16.64 2.91 1.12
CA LYS A 240 16.60 3.84 -0.01
C LYS A 240 17.90 3.79 -0.80
N GLU A 241 19.04 3.70 -0.13
CA GLU A 241 20.33 3.53 -0.80
C GLU A 241 20.41 2.18 -1.55
N ASN A 242 19.93 1.09 -0.95
CA ASN A 242 19.80 -0.18 -1.70
C ASN A 242 18.91 -0.03 -2.94
N THR A 243 17.86 0.80 -2.84
CA THR A 243 16.94 1.04 -3.95
C THR A 243 17.64 1.79 -5.08
N ASN A 244 18.45 2.82 -4.76
CA ASN A 244 19.27 3.54 -5.73
C ASN A 244 20.20 2.59 -6.52
N ILE A 245 20.91 1.70 -5.81
CA ILE A 245 21.80 0.71 -6.43
C ILE A 245 21.07 -0.17 -7.45
N ILE A 246 19.84 -0.59 -7.14
CA ILE A 246 19.02 -1.42 -8.04
C ILE A 246 18.52 -0.60 -9.24
N VAL A 247 18.07 0.64 -9.00
CA VAL A 247 17.65 1.57 -10.08
C VAL A 247 18.79 1.78 -11.06
N GLU A 248 19.97 2.20 -10.58
CA GLU A 248 21.15 2.45 -11.40
C GLU A 248 21.58 1.20 -12.19
N THR A 249 21.43 0.01 -11.59
CA THR A 249 21.76 -1.25 -12.25
C THR A 249 20.87 -1.50 -13.46
N PHE A 250 19.55 -1.47 -13.31
CA PHE A 250 18.65 -1.73 -14.43
C PHE A 250 18.65 -0.59 -15.46
N ASP A 251 18.81 0.66 -15.02
CA ASP A 251 18.96 1.82 -15.91
C ASP A 251 20.23 1.71 -16.78
N SER A 252 21.37 1.33 -16.18
CA SER A 252 22.62 1.09 -16.91
C SER A 252 22.56 -0.06 -17.92
N LEU A 253 21.60 -0.97 -17.76
CA LEU A 253 21.33 -2.09 -18.68
C LEU A 253 20.28 -1.73 -19.75
N GLY A 254 19.79 -0.49 -19.77
CA GLY A 254 18.86 0.01 -20.77
C GLY A 254 17.39 -0.36 -20.53
N PHE A 255 17.03 -0.86 -19.34
CA PHE A 255 15.64 -1.14 -19.00
C PHE A 255 14.89 0.15 -18.63
N LYS A 256 13.58 0.17 -18.90
CA LYS A 256 12.71 1.20 -18.31
C LYS A 256 12.41 0.83 -16.85
N VAL A 257 12.86 1.69 -15.93
CA VAL A 257 12.69 1.51 -14.48
C VAL A 257 11.76 2.57 -13.93
N TYR A 258 10.80 2.14 -13.11
CA TYR A 258 9.85 3.00 -12.41
C TYR A 258 9.90 2.76 -10.90
N GLY A 259 9.31 3.67 -10.14
CA GLY A 259 9.33 3.62 -8.68
C GLY A 259 10.73 3.89 -8.11
N GLY A 260 11.04 3.29 -6.97
CA GLY A 260 12.33 3.42 -6.30
C GLY A 260 12.58 4.74 -5.55
N LYS A 261 12.04 5.85 -6.04
CA LYS A 261 12.17 7.16 -5.39
C LYS A 261 11.46 7.22 -4.04
N ASP A 262 10.19 6.81 -4.02
CA ASP A 262 9.29 6.98 -2.87
C ASP A 262 8.92 5.65 -2.21
N ALA A 263 9.51 4.53 -2.64
CA ALA A 263 9.25 3.20 -2.09
C ALA A 263 10.49 2.28 -2.17
N PRO A 264 10.62 1.29 -1.27
CA PRO A 264 11.80 0.41 -1.17
C PRO A 264 11.77 -0.76 -2.18
N TYR A 265 11.36 -0.49 -3.41
CA TYR A 265 11.30 -1.45 -4.50
C TYR A 265 11.27 -0.71 -5.84
N VAL A 266 11.73 -1.39 -6.87
CA VAL A 266 11.72 -0.90 -8.25
C VAL A 266 10.75 -1.72 -9.10
N TRP A 267 10.22 -1.08 -10.12
CA TRP A 267 9.27 -1.66 -11.06
C TRP A 267 9.87 -1.63 -12.47
N VAL A 268 10.33 -2.78 -12.93
CA VAL A 268 11.15 -2.90 -14.16
C VAL A 268 10.30 -3.46 -15.29
N HIS A 269 10.28 -2.78 -16.43
CA HIS A 269 9.52 -3.19 -17.60
C HIS A 269 10.33 -4.12 -18.51
N PHE A 270 9.76 -5.28 -18.83
CA PHE A 270 10.27 -6.29 -19.76
C PHE A 270 9.31 -6.41 -20.95
N PRO A 271 9.42 -5.54 -21.96
CA PRO A 271 8.41 -5.40 -23.00
C PRO A 271 8.21 -6.70 -23.79
N GLY A 272 6.94 -7.08 -23.98
CA GLY A 272 6.56 -8.26 -24.77
C GLY A 272 6.87 -9.61 -24.11
N ARG A 273 7.31 -9.62 -22.85
CA ARG A 273 7.64 -10.85 -22.12
C ARG A 273 6.63 -11.12 -21.02
N ASN A 274 6.23 -12.39 -20.87
CA ASN A 274 5.45 -12.79 -19.71
C ASN A 274 6.29 -12.66 -18.43
N SER A 275 5.71 -12.05 -17.41
CA SER A 275 6.37 -11.72 -16.14
C SER A 275 6.76 -12.96 -15.32
N TRP A 276 6.02 -14.07 -15.42
CA TRP A 276 6.41 -15.34 -14.80
C TRP A 276 7.60 -15.99 -15.51
N ASP A 277 7.68 -15.88 -16.84
CA ASP A 277 8.84 -16.37 -17.59
C ASP A 277 10.10 -15.57 -17.25
N VAL A 278 9.99 -14.24 -17.11
CA VAL A 278 11.10 -13.39 -16.65
C VAL A 278 11.51 -13.75 -15.22
N PHE A 279 10.54 -13.94 -14.32
CA PHE A 279 10.81 -14.40 -12.95
C PHE A 279 11.58 -15.73 -12.95
N ALA A 280 11.12 -16.72 -13.71
CA ALA A 280 11.74 -18.03 -13.79
C ALA A 280 13.16 -17.96 -14.39
N GLU A 281 13.36 -17.16 -15.45
CA GLU A 281 14.68 -16.94 -16.04
C GLU A 281 15.66 -16.34 -15.04
N ILE A 282 15.27 -15.27 -14.36
CA ILE A 282 16.11 -14.60 -13.38
C ILE A 282 16.47 -15.59 -12.25
N LEU A 283 15.48 -16.31 -11.72
CA LEU A 283 15.71 -17.28 -10.66
C LEU A 283 16.66 -18.39 -11.09
N GLU A 284 16.44 -18.99 -12.25
CA GLU A 284 17.27 -20.10 -12.75
C GLU A 284 18.70 -19.67 -13.02
N LYS A 285 18.90 -18.52 -13.68
CA LYS A 285 20.22 -18.10 -14.16
C LYS A 285 21.04 -17.33 -13.13
N THR A 286 20.39 -16.69 -12.15
CA THR A 286 21.07 -15.82 -11.17
C THR A 286 20.84 -16.24 -9.73
N HIS A 287 19.90 -17.16 -9.47
CA HIS A 287 19.46 -17.53 -8.13
C HIS A 287 18.92 -16.34 -7.32
N VAL A 288 18.45 -15.29 -7.99
CA VAL A 288 17.81 -14.13 -7.37
C VAL A 288 16.29 -14.27 -7.50
N VAL A 289 15.59 -14.16 -6.37
CA VAL A 289 14.12 -14.17 -6.35
C VAL A 289 13.61 -12.75 -6.59
N THR A 290 12.76 -12.58 -7.60
CA THR A 290 12.03 -11.32 -7.87
C THR A 290 10.53 -11.54 -7.63
N THR A 291 9.66 -10.61 -8.01
CA THR A 291 8.20 -10.84 -7.99
C THR A 291 7.60 -10.56 -9.37
N PRO A 292 6.94 -11.53 -10.02
CA PRO A 292 6.32 -11.33 -11.32
C PRO A 292 5.18 -10.32 -11.21
N GLY A 293 5.12 -9.38 -12.15
CA GLY A 293 4.20 -8.27 -12.07
C GLY A 293 2.72 -8.66 -12.20
N SER A 294 2.41 -9.72 -12.97
CA SER A 294 1.05 -10.26 -13.09
C SER A 294 0.43 -10.71 -11.76
N GLY A 295 1.27 -11.03 -10.75
CA GLY A 295 0.80 -11.32 -9.39
C GLY A 295 0.16 -10.12 -8.67
N PHE A 296 0.26 -8.91 -9.23
CA PHE A 296 -0.37 -7.69 -8.71
C PHE A 296 -1.60 -7.27 -9.53
N GLY A 297 -2.09 -8.16 -10.39
CA GLY A 297 -3.18 -7.89 -11.34
C GLY A 297 -2.68 -7.76 -12.79
N PRO A 298 -3.60 -7.73 -13.75
CA PRO A 298 -3.29 -7.72 -15.19
C PRO A 298 -2.53 -6.47 -15.64
N GLY A 299 -2.63 -5.36 -14.88
CA GLY A 299 -1.83 -4.16 -14.98
C GLY A 299 -0.33 -4.37 -14.86
N GLY A 300 0.08 -5.43 -14.17
CA GLY A 300 1.49 -5.74 -13.96
C GLY A 300 2.09 -6.72 -14.95
N GLU A 301 1.34 -7.26 -15.90
CA GLU A 301 1.93 -8.10 -16.94
C GLU A 301 2.98 -7.33 -17.76
N GLY A 302 4.08 -7.99 -18.10
CA GLY A 302 5.24 -7.35 -18.72
C GLY A 302 6.18 -6.66 -17.74
N PHE A 303 5.92 -6.68 -16.43
CA PHE A 303 6.80 -6.07 -15.43
C PHE A 303 7.28 -7.07 -14.38
N VAL A 304 8.37 -6.71 -13.69
CA VAL A 304 8.90 -7.41 -12.52
C VAL A 304 9.18 -6.41 -11.41
N ARG A 305 8.76 -6.72 -10.19
CA ARG A 305 9.12 -5.96 -8.99
C ARG A 305 10.37 -6.55 -8.36
N VAL A 306 11.34 -5.69 -8.06
CA VAL A 306 12.56 -6.06 -7.32
C VAL A 306 12.59 -5.30 -5.99
N SER A 307 12.69 -6.04 -4.90
CA SER A 307 12.72 -5.49 -3.53
C SER A 307 14.11 -4.97 -3.17
N ALA A 308 14.19 -3.83 -2.48
CA ALA A 308 15.44 -3.29 -1.94
C ALA A 308 15.76 -3.77 -0.51
N PHE A 309 14.87 -4.55 0.10
CA PHE A 309 15.10 -5.15 1.41
C PHE A 309 16.11 -6.29 1.33
N GLY A 310 17.32 -6.05 1.83
CA GLY A 310 18.39 -7.05 1.93
C GLY A 310 19.64 -6.44 2.56
N HIS A 311 20.57 -7.30 3.00
CA HIS A 311 21.90 -6.86 3.37
C HIS A 311 22.60 -6.20 2.16
N ARG A 312 23.44 -5.18 2.41
CA ARG A 312 24.09 -4.41 1.34
C ARG A 312 24.85 -5.31 0.37
N GLU A 313 25.62 -6.26 0.87
CA GLU A 313 26.39 -7.20 0.06
C GLU A 313 25.50 -8.07 -0.83
N ASN A 314 24.33 -8.50 -0.33
CA ASN A 314 23.39 -9.29 -1.12
C ASN A 314 22.76 -8.47 -2.25
N VAL A 315 22.49 -7.18 -2.01
CA VAL A 315 21.97 -6.27 -3.05
C VAL A 315 23.02 -6.03 -4.12
N LEU A 316 24.27 -5.77 -3.72
CA LEU A 316 25.39 -5.59 -4.65
C LEU A 316 25.65 -6.86 -5.48
N GLU A 317 25.63 -8.03 -4.84
CA GLU A 317 25.80 -9.31 -5.51
C GLU A 317 24.65 -9.61 -6.50
N ALA A 318 23.40 -9.37 -6.09
CA ALA A 318 22.25 -9.52 -7.00
C ALA A 318 22.38 -8.59 -8.21
N CYS A 319 22.77 -7.34 -8.00
CA CYS A 319 22.98 -6.36 -9.08
C CYS A 319 24.13 -6.76 -10.01
N ARG A 320 25.23 -7.31 -9.48
CA ARG A 320 26.33 -7.86 -10.28
C ARG A 320 25.81 -8.99 -11.19
N ARG A 321 25.00 -9.92 -10.65
CA ARG A 321 24.42 -11.02 -11.43
C ARG A 321 23.44 -10.54 -12.50
N PHE A 322 22.63 -9.52 -12.21
CA PHE A 322 21.78 -8.90 -13.24
C PHE A 322 22.60 -8.31 -14.38
N LYS A 323 23.70 -7.62 -14.06
CA LYS A 323 24.63 -7.10 -15.08
C LYS A 323 25.25 -8.21 -15.91
N GLU A 324 25.63 -9.33 -15.31
CA GLU A 324 26.17 -10.47 -16.06
C GLU A 324 25.15 -11.14 -16.98
N LEU A 325 23.89 -11.23 -16.54
CA LEU A 325 22.82 -11.85 -17.31
C LEU A 325 22.37 -10.98 -18.51
N TYR A 326 22.33 -9.65 -18.34
CA TYR A 326 21.70 -8.74 -19.32
C TYR A 326 22.66 -7.77 -20.02
N LYS A 327 23.99 -7.87 -19.82
CA LYS A 327 24.97 -7.06 -20.58
C LYS A 327 25.01 -7.40 -22.07
#